data_AF-A0A524IC16-F1
#
_entry.id   AF-A0A524IC16-F1
#
_cell.length_a   1.000
_cell.length_b   1.000
_cell.length_c   1.000
_cell.angle_alpha   90.00
_cell.angle_beta   90.00
_cell.angle_gamma   90.00
#
_symmetry.space_group_name_H-M   'P 1'
#
loop_
_entity.id
_entity.type
_entity.pdbx_description
1 polymer ?
#
loop_
_entity_poly.entity_id
_entity_poly.type
_entity_poly.pdbx_seq_one_letter_code
_entity_poly.pdbx_strand_id
1 'polypeptide(L)'
;MSSPNQTDSLHPLEIQVLRALGAAATDSLKDPELVQATTLASSQISMAVGWLLTKQLVQLVSETTTTYVVLTEVGTKFQQATSPPEWILQ
;
A
#
# COMPACT_ATOMS: atom_id res chain seq x y z
N MET A 1 40.08 -8.12 -12.23
CA MET A 1 39.30 -8.84 -11.20
C MET A 1 38.92 -7.80 -10.16
N SER A 2 37.78 -7.14 -10.34
CA SER A 2 37.32 -6.05 -9.47
C SER A 2 36.41 -6.66 -8.42
N SER A 3 36.89 -6.77 -7.18
CA SER A 3 36.08 -7.17 -6.04
C SER A 3 35.07 -6.06 -5.73
N PRO A 4 33.75 -6.26 -5.82
CA PRO A 4 32.79 -5.26 -5.36
C PRO A 4 32.67 -5.40 -3.84
N ASN A 5 33.42 -4.57 -3.10
CA ASN A 5 33.25 -4.40 -1.67
C ASN A 5 31.99 -3.57 -1.34
N GLN A 6 30.83 -3.98 -1.88
CA GLN A 6 29.51 -3.45 -1.55
C GLN A 6 28.65 -4.56 -0.94
N THR A 7 29.15 -5.22 0.10
CA THR A 7 28.26 -5.81 1.11
C THR A 7 27.57 -4.67 1.86
N ASP A 8 26.66 -4.01 1.16
CA ASP A 8 25.71 -3.08 1.74
C ASP A 8 24.82 -3.91 2.66
N SER A 9 25.07 -3.79 3.95
CA SER A 9 24.40 -4.59 4.96
C SER A 9 22.92 -4.25 4.95
N LEU A 10 22.06 -5.24 4.73
CA LEU A 10 20.61 -5.04 4.76
C LEU A 10 20.21 -4.45 6.11
N HIS A 11 19.45 -3.36 6.09
CA HIS A 11 18.87 -2.79 7.28
C HIS A 11 17.89 -3.79 7.92
N PRO A 12 17.71 -3.76 9.25
CA PRO A 12 16.75 -4.63 9.94
C PRO A 12 15.33 -4.58 9.35
N LEU A 13 14.90 -3.41 8.85
CA LEU A 13 13.61 -3.24 8.19
C LEU A 13 13.53 -4.01 6.86
N GLU A 14 14.58 -3.94 6.04
CA GLU A 14 14.68 -4.65 4.77
C GLU A 14 14.62 -6.17 4.97
N ILE A 15 15.32 -6.66 5.99
CA ILE A 15 15.33 -8.09 6.34
C ILE A 15 13.93 -8.56 6.75
N GLN A 16 13.20 -7.78 7.53
CA GLN A 16 11.83 -8.15 7.92
C GLN A 16 10.87 -8.17 6.74
N VAL A 17 10.95 -7.18 5.84
CA VAL A 17 10.12 -7.14 4.62
C VAL A 17 10.45 -8.32 3.69
N LEU A 18 11.73 -8.61 3.46
CA LEU A 18 12.15 -9.76 2.65
C LEU A 18 11.71 -11.09 3.27
N ARG A 19 11.77 -11.23 4.60
CA ARG A 19 11.28 -12.43 5.30
C ARG A 19 9.77 -12.58 5.16
N ALA A 20 9.01 -11.49 5.28
CA ALA A 20 7.56 -11.52 5.10
C ALA A 20 7.17 -11.90 3.67
N LEU A 21 7.86 -11.34 2.67
CA LEU A 21 7.68 -11.72 1.26
C LEU A 21 8.04 -13.19 1.01
N GLY A 22 9.15 -13.68 1.55
CA GLY A 22 9.58 -15.07 1.38
C GLY A 22 8.72 -16.10 2.12
N ALA A 23 7.97 -15.69 3.15
CA ALA A 23 7.04 -16.54 3.86
C ALA A 23 5.61 -16.51 3.28
N ALA A 24 5.34 -15.58 2.36
CA ALA A 24 4.04 -15.47 1.72
C ALA A 24 3.78 -16.65 0.78
N ALA A 25 2.55 -17.17 0.78
CA ALA A 25 2.12 -18.18 -0.18
C ALA A 25 1.88 -17.60 -1.59
N THR A 26 1.81 -16.28 -1.70
CA THR A 26 1.53 -15.53 -2.93
C THR A 26 2.80 -14.81 -3.40
N ASP A 27 2.99 -14.70 -4.72
CA ASP A 27 4.16 -14.05 -5.33
C ASP A 27 4.29 -12.53 -5.07
N SER A 28 3.26 -11.89 -4.50
CA SER A 28 3.28 -10.46 -4.20
C SER A 28 2.44 -10.15 -2.96
N LEU A 29 2.93 -9.23 -2.11
CA LEU A 29 2.19 -8.67 -0.99
C LEU A 29 1.99 -7.16 -1.19
N LYS A 30 0.81 -6.65 -0.81
CA LYS A 30 0.53 -5.21 -0.74
C LYS A 30 1.09 -4.62 0.55
N ASP A 31 1.32 -3.32 0.60
CA ASP A 31 1.74 -2.59 1.81
C ASP A 31 0.93 -2.93 3.07
N PRO A 32 -0.43 -2.94 3.07
CA PRO A 32 -1.20 -3.34 4.25
C PRO A 32 -1.03 -4.81 4.64
N GLU A 33 -0.69 -5.69 3.70
CA GLU A 33 -0.39 -7.10 3.99
C GLU A 33 1.01 -7.23 4.61
N LEU A 34 1.99 -6.44 4.13
CA LEU A 34 3.31 -6.34 4.73
C LEU A 34 3.28 -5.79 6.16
N VAL A 35 2.43 -4.80 6.43
CA VAL A 35 2.20 -4.29 7.79
C VAL A 35 1.63 -5.37 8.71
N GLN A 36 0.73 -6.23 8.21
CA GLN A 36 0.16 -7.33 8.99
C GLN A 36 1.14 -8.51 9.17
N ALA A 37 2.00 -8.76 8.18
CA ALA A 37 2.98 -9.83 8.20
C ALA A 37 4.28 -9.47 8.95
N THR A 38 4.45 -8.21 9.34
CA THR A 38 5.64 -7.71 10.05
C THR A 38 5.23 -6.96 11.32
N THR A 39 6.22 -6.56 12.12
CA THR A 39 6.01 -5.69 13.28
C THR A 39 6.25 -4.21 12.94
N LEU A 40 6.21 -3.85 11.64
CA LEU A 40 6.62 -2.54 11.15
C LEU A 40 5.43 -1.61 10.93
N ALA A 41 5.62 -0.34 11.22
CA ALA A 41 4.66 0.70 10.86
C ALA A 41 4.66 0.93 9.34
N SER A 42 3.55 1.45 8.79
CA SER A 42 3.43 1.72 7.35
C SER A 42 4.56 2.62 6.81
N SER A 43 5.01 3.61 7.59
CA SER A 43 6.14 4.47 7.21
C SER A 43 7.46 3.69 7.10
N GLN A 44 7.68 2.71 7.99
CA GLN A 44 8.86 1.86 7.95
C GLN A 44 8.81 0.88 6.78
N ILE A 45 7.62 0.38 6.44
CA ILE A 45 7.41 -0.43 5.23
C ILE A 45 7.76 0.38 3.99
N SER A 46 7.22 1.59 3.83
CA SER A 46 7.53 2.42 2.67
C SER A 46 9.03 2.74 2.54
N MET A 47 9.72 3.00 3.65
CA MET A 47 11.18 3.19 3.66
C MET A 47 11.93 1.92 3.24
N ALA A 48 11.59 0.78 3.84
CA ALA A 48 12.23 -0.50 3.55
C ALA A 48 12.01 -0.92 2.10
N VAL A 49 10.77 -0.81 1.60
CA VAL A 49 10.44 -1.09 0.19
C VAL A 49 11.21 -0.16 -0.74
N GLY A 50 11.31 1.14 -0.43
CA GLY A 50 12.11 2.08 -1.21
C GLY A 50 13.60 1.72 -1.29
N TRP A 51 14.20 1.29 -0.18
CA TRP A 51 15.59 0.82 -0.17
C TRP A 51 15.77 -0.48 -0.96
N LEU A 52 14.86 -1.45 -0.77
CA LEU A 52 14.88 -2.70 -1.49
C LEU A 52 14.72 -2.51 -3.01
N LEU A 53 13.86 -1.58 -3.44
CA LEU A 53 13.69 -1.20 -4.85
C LEU A 53 14.99 -0.57 -5.39
N THR A 54 15.60 0.33 -4.63
CA THR A 54 16.88 0.97 -5.01
C THR A 54 17.99 -0.06 -5.19
N LYS A 55 18.01 -1.08 -4.33
CA LYS A 55 18.95 -2.21 -4.40
C LYS A 55 18.57 -3.28 -5.42
N GLN A 56 17.43 -3.12 -6.11
CA GLN A 56 16.88 -4.09 -7.06
C GLN A 56 16.63 -5.49 -6.46
N LEU A 57 16.32 -5.53 -5.16
CA LEU A 57 16.01 -6.77 -4.42
C LEU A 57 14.52 -7.12 -4.43
N VAL A 58 13.67 -6.17 -4.78
CA VAL A 58 12.23 -6.36 -5.03
C VAL A 58 11.84 -5.60 -6.29
N GLN A 59 10.71 -5.98 -6.89
CA GLN A 59 10.14 -5.30 -8.05
C GLN A 59 8.72 -4.84 -7.72
N LEU A 60 8.36 -3.63 -8.16
CA LEU A 60 6.97 -3.18 -8.13
C LEU A 60 6.15 -3.95 -9.18
N VAL A 61 5.22 -4.79 -8.74
CA VAL A 61 4.36 -5.59 -9.62
C VAL A 61 3.18 -4.77 -10.14
N SER A 62 2.55 -3.99 -9.27
CA SER A 62 1.43 -3.10 -9.61
C SER A 62 1.22 -2.08 -8.49
N GLU A 63 0.83 -0.86 -8.87
CA GLU A 63 0.41 0.18 -7.94
C GLU A 63 -1.11 0.34 -8.04
N THR A 64 -1.82 0.18 -6.92
CA THR A 64 -3.28 0.34 -6.88
C THR A 64 -3.64 1.69 -6.29
N THR A 65 -4.29 2.56 -7.07
CA THR A 65 -4.81 3.84 -6.57
C THR A 65 -6.19 3.65 -5.93
N THR A 66 -6.35 4.08 -4.68
CA THR A 66 -7.67 4.12 -4.03
C THR A 66 -8.41 5.40 -4.42
N THR A 67 -9.48 5.29 -5.20
CA THR A 67 -10.31 6.43 -5.60
C THR A 67 -11.35 6.73 -4.52
N TYR A 68 -11.36 7.98 -4.03
CA TYR A 68 -12.42 8.49 -3.16
C TYR A 68 -13.31 9.42 -3.97
N VAL A 69 -14.62 9.20 -3.88
CA VAL A 69 -15.64 10.06 -4.49
C VAL A 69 -16.53 10.62 -3.39
N VAL A 70 -16.92 11.88 -3.54
CA VAL A 70 -17.85 12.57 -2.65
C VAL A 70 -18.90 13.27 -3.49
N LEU A 71 -20.12 13.40 -2.96
CA LEU A 71 -21.15 14.21 -3.59
C LEU A 71 -20.66 15.65 -3.73
N THR A 72 -20.76 16.18 -4.94
CA THR A 72 -20.59 17.61 -5.19
C THR A 72 -21.81 18.37 -4.70
N GLU A 73 -21.71 19.69 -4.54
CA GLU A 73 -22.87 20.51 -4.18
C GLU A 73 -24.04 20.32 -5.17
N VAL A 74 -23.71 20.20 -6.47
CA VAL A 74 -24.70 19.88 -7.52
C VAL A 74 -25.32 18.50 -7.28
N GLY A 75 -24.52 17.47 -7.01
CA GLY A 75 -25.00 16.12 -6.71
C GLY A 75 -25.91 16.09 -5.48
N THR A 76 -25.56 16.83 -4.43
CA THR A 76 -26.38 16.96 -3.21
C THR A 76 -27.73 17.62 -3.52
N LYS A 77 -27.75 18.71 -4.31
CA LYS A 77 -29.00 19.38 -4.71
C LYS A 77 -29.89 18.47 -5.56
N PHE A 78 -29.31 17.67 -6.46
CA PHE A 78 -30.06 16.68 -7.24
C PHE A 78 -30.64 15.55 -6.38
N GLN A 79 -29.86 15.03 -5.42
CA GLN A 79 -30.33 14.04 -4.46
C GLN A 79 -31.53 14.57 -3.66
N GLN A 80 -31.45 15.81 -3.17
CA GLN A 80 -32.52 16.45 -2.40
C GLN A 80 -33.77 16.75 -3.24
N ALA A 81 -33.62 17.04 -4.54
CA ALA A 81 -34.73 17.31 -5.44
C ALA A 81 -35.44 16.03 -5.94
N THR A 82 -34.75 14.89 -5.96
CA THR A 82 -35.28 13.61 -6.46
C THR A 82 -35.85 12.73 -5.35
N SER A 83 -35.41 12.92 -4.10
CA SER A 83 -35.96 12.20 -2.95
C SER A 83 -37.29 12.85 -2.54
N PRO A 84 -38.44 12.17 -2.66
CA PRO A 84 -39.65 12.66 -2.01
C PRO A 84 -39.36 12.74 -0.49
N PRO A 85 -39.75 13.83 0.18
CA PRO A 85 -39.59 13.93 1.63
C PRO A 85 -40.30 12.75 2.31
N GLU A 86 -39.68 12.19 3.35
CA GLU A 86 -40.16 11.00 4.10
C GLU A 86 -41.61 11.14 4.62
N TRP A 87 -42.20 12.33 4.61
CA TRP A 87 -43.61 12.58 4.94
C TRP A 87 -44.60 12.11 3.84
N ILE A 88 -44.16 11.83 2.61
CA ILE A 88 -45.05 11.35 1.54
C ILE A 88 -45.35 9.84 1.64
N LEU A 89 -44.62 9.09 2.49
CA LEU A 89 -44.80 7.64 2.68
C LEU A 89 -45.76 7.27 3.84
N GLN A 90 -46.60 8.19 4.33
CA GLN A 90 -47.63 7.88 5.35
C GLN A 90 -48.90 7.26 4.76
#